data_AF-A0A927ED59-F1
#
_entry.id   AF-A0A927ED59-F1
#
_cell.length_a   1.000
_cell.length_b   1.000
_cell.length_c   1.000
_cell.angle_alpha   90.00
_cell.angle_beta   90.00
_cell.angle_gamma   90.00
#
_symmetry.space_group_name_H-M   'P 1'
#
loop_
_entity.id
_entity.type
_entity.pdbx_description
1 polymer ?
#
loop_
_entity_poly.entity_id
_entity_poly.type
_entity_poly.pdbx_seq_one_letter_code
_entity_poly.pdbx_strand_id
1 'polypeptide(L)' 'MSAQPADQRVEDSSVDAEVSGLIADLMEEHGSEAAALRALAHDFIVLLADADRSVSRGFLRGVFSQGARPAREKEP' A
#
# COMPACT_ATOMS: atom_id res chain seq x y z
N MET A 1 50.33 0.24 4.98
CA MET A 1 49.29 0.16 3.92
C MET A 1 48.11 -0.59 4.50
N SER A 2 47.04 0.10 4.91
CA SER A 2 45.82 -0.56 5.41
C SER A 2 44.86 -0.71 4.25
N ALA A 3 44.46 -1.95 3.92
CA ALA A 3 43.44 -2.24 2.92
C ALA A 3 42.08 -1.79 3.47
N GLN A 4 41.39 -0.90 2.75
CA GLN A 4 40.00 -0.59 3.04
C GLN A 4 39.13 -1.80 2.68
N PRO A 5 38.10 -2.14 3.48
CA PRO A 5 37.23 -3.26 3.15
C PRO A 5 36.48 -2.91 1.86
N ALA A 6 36.69 -3.71 0.83
CA ALA A 6 35.89 -3.70 -0.38
C ALA A 6 34.48 -4.20 -0.03
N ASP A 7 33.47 -3.56 -0.61
CA ASP A 7 32.09 -4.03 -0.70
C ASP A 7 31.18 -3.74 0.51
N GLN A 8 31.03 -2.46 0.87
CA GLN A 8 29.74 -1.99 1.38
C GLN A 8 28.83 -1.75 0.18
N ARG A 9 28.06 -2.76 -0.24
CA ARG A 9 26.97 -2.55 -1.19
C ARG A 9 25.98 -1.59 -0.54
N VAL A 10 25.89 -0.39 -1.10
CA VAL A 10 24.84 0.55 -0.72
C VAL A 10 23.54 -0.07 -1.21
N GLU A 11 22.64 -0.41 -0.30
CA GLU A 11 21.28 -0.84 -0.65
C GLU A 11 20.62 0.32 -1.40
N ASP A 12 20.25 0.08 -2.65
CA ASP A 12 19.54 1.05 -3.46
C ASP A 12 18.10 1.13 -2.95
N SER A 13 17.80 2.18 -2.17
CA SER A 13 16.49 2.46 -1.62
C SER A 13 15.65 3.35 -2.54
N SER A 14 15.97 3.40 -3.83
CA SER A 14 15.13 4.12 -4.79
C SER A 14 13.80 3.39 -4.98
N VAL A 15 12.76 4.16 -5.33
CA VAL A 15 11.44 3.60 -5.64
C VAL A 15 11.52 2.56 -6.76
N ASP A 16 12.41 2.75 -7.74
CA ASP A 16 12.61 1.81 -8.84
C ASP A 16 13.18 0.47 -8.36
N ALA A 17 14.15 0.52 -7.44
CA ALA A 17 14.72 -0.68 -6.81
C ALA A 17 13.68 -1.41 -5.95
N GLU A 18 12.85 -0.68 -5.18
CA GLU A 18 11.75 -1.26 -4.41
C GLU A 18 10.72 -1.94 -5.31
N VAL A 19 10.29 -1.26 -6.38
CA VAL A 19 9.35 -1.82 -7.36
C VAL A 19 9.94 -3.07 -8.03
N SER A 20 11.22 -3.03 -8.40
CA SER A 20 11.90 -4.17 -9.01
C SER A 20 11.99 -5.36 -8.05
N GLY A 21 12.24 -5.11 -6.76
CA GLY A 21 12.23 -6.14 -5.71
C GLY A 21 10.85 -6.79 -5.57
N LEU A 22 9.79 -5.98 -5.49
CA LEU A 22 8.41 -6.49 -5.41
C LEU A 22 8.03 -7.34 -6.62
N ILE A 23 8.47 -6.96 -7.83
CA ILE A 23 8.25 -7.76 -9.03
C ILE A 23 8.99 -9.10 -8.93
N ALA A 24 10.24 -9.10 -8.46
CA ALA A 24 11.01 -10.33 -8.29
C ALA A 24 10.35 -11.28 -7.28
N ASP A 25 9.87 -10.77 -6.16
CA ASP A 25 9.18 -11.55 -5.13
C ASP A 25 7.88 -12.19 -5.68
N LEU A 26 7.06 -11.41 -6.40
CA LEU A 26 5.84 -11.92 -7.04
C LEU A 26 6.14 -13.01 -8.08
N MET A 27 7.24 -12.85 -8.82
CA MET A 27 7.70 -13.82 -9.81
C MET A 27 8.16 -15.12 -9.14
N GLU A 28 8.87 -15.03 -8.02
CA GLU A 28 9.30 -16.18 -7.22
C GLU A 28 8.08 -16.92 -6.62
N GLU A 29 7.12 -16.19 -6.07
CA GLU A 29 5.92 -16.76 -5.44
C GLU A 29 5.02 -17.51 -6.43
N HIS A 30 4.79 -16.94 -7.62
CA HIS A 30 3.78 -17.43 -8.55
C HIS A 30 4.34 -18.26 -9.71
N GLY A 31 5.67 -18.31 -9.88
CA GLY A 31 6.38 -19.19 -10.81
C GLY A 31 6.17 -18.90 -12.30
N SER A 32 5.36 -17.89 -12.65
CA SER A 32 5.20 -17.40 -14.02
C SER A 32 4.70 -15.95 -14.03
N GLU A 33 5.12 -15.19 -15.06
CA GLU A 33 4.72 -13.79 -15.24
C GLU A 33 3.20 -13.63 -15.31
N ALA A 34 2.53 -14.53 -16.03
CA ALA A 34 1.07 -14.49 -16.16
C ALA A 34 0.35 -14.75 -14.82
N ALA A 35 0.90 -15.61 -13.96
CA ALA A 35 0.32 -15.87 -12.64
C ALA A 35 0.56 -14.69 -11.68
N ALA A 36 1.78 -14.13 -11.68
CA ALA A 36 2.11 -12.93 -10.91
C ALA A 36 1.23 -11.73 -11.28
N LEU A 37 1.08 -11.46 -12.58
CA LEU A 37 0.21 -10.39 -13.08
C LEU A 37 -1.27 -10.64 -12.75
N ARG A 38 -1.72 -11.91 -12.76
CA ARG A 38 -3.08 -12.25 -12.37
C ARG A 38 -3.32 -11.97 -10.88
N ALA A 39 -2.37 -12.33 -10.02
CA ALA A 39 -2.45 -12.04 -8.58
C ALA A 39 -2.47 -10.53 -8.32
N LEU A 40 -1.54 -9.78 -8.92
CA LEU A 40 -1.48 -8.32 -8.82
C LEU A 40 -2.81 -7.66 -9.27
N ALA A 41 -3.36 -8.09 -10.41
CA ALA A 41 -4.61 -7.56 -10.92
C ALA A 41 -5.81 -7.86 -10.00
N HIS A 42 -5.84 -9.06 -9.41
CA HIS A 42 -6.86 -9.42 -8.42
C HIS A 42 -6.80 -8.49 -7.21
N ASP A 43 -5.62 -8.31 -6.62
CA ASP A 43 -5.46 -7.50 -5.40
C ASP A 43 -5.77 -6.02 -5.66
N PHE A 44 -5.39 -5.52 -6.84
CA PHE A 44 -5.76 -4.17 -7.27
C PHE A 44 -7.28 -3.96 -7.34
N ILE A 45 -8.02 -4.94 -7.88
CA ILE A 45 -9.49 -4.88 -7.95
C ILE A 45 -10.09 -4.89 -6.53
N VAL A 46 -9.58 -5.72 -5.63
CA VAL A 46 -10.03 -5.75 -4.23
C VAL A 46 -9.78 -4.42 -3.54
N LEU A 47 -8.58 -3.84 -3.71
CA LEU A 47 -8.21 -2.54 -3.15
C LEU A 47 -9.16 -1.44 -3.64
N LEU A 48 -9.48 -1.41 -4.94
CA LEU A 48 -10.44 -0.45 -5.50
C LEU A 48 -11.85 -0.63 -4.94
N ALA A 49 -12.30 -1.88 -4.76
CA ALA A 49 -13.61 -2.16 -4.19
C ALA A 49 -13.70 -1.71 -2.72
N ASP A 50 -12.63 -1.90 -1.95
CA ASP A 50 -12.59 -1.45 -0.55
C ASP A 50 -12.43 0.08 -0.44
N ALA A 51 -11.69 0.70 -1.35
CA ALA A 51 -11.64 2.15 -1.46
C ALA A 51 -13.05 2.71 -1.72
N ASP A 52 -13.77 2.17 -2.71
CA ASP A 52 -15.14 2.59 -3.04
C ASP A 52 -16.11 2.44 -1.84
N ARG A 53 -16.01 1.34 -1.08
CA ARG A 53 -16.77 1.19 0.17
C ARG A 53 -16.39 2.21 1.24
N SER A 54 -15.10 2.55 1.33
CA SER A 54 -14.57 3.47 2.34
C SER A 54 -15.02 4.91 2.09
N VAL A 55 -15.05 5.36 0.83
CA VAL A 55 -15.62 6.66 0.46
C VAL A 55 -17.16 6.64 0.48
N SER A 56 -17.83 5.60 -0.03
CA SER A 56 -19.30 5.58 -0.10
C SER A 56 -19.98 5.43 1.26
N ARG A 57 -19.55 4.52 2.14
CA ARG A 57 -20.18 4.31 3.45
C ARG A 57 -19.71 5.31 4.49
N GLY A 58 -18.45 5.75 4.41
CA GLY A 58 -17.87 6.76 5.29
C GLY A 58 -18.44 8.15 5.08
N PHE A 59 -18.62 8.56 3.82
CA PHE A 59 -19.18 9.86 3.44
C PHE A 59 -20.70 9.90 3.67
N LEU A 60 -21.45 8.86 3.27
CA LEU A 60 -22.92 8.89 3.34
C LEU A 60 -23.52 8.60 4.73
N ARG A 61 -22.80 7.88 5.62
CA ARG A 61 -23.29 7.62 7.00
C ARG A 61 -22.65 8.52 8.06
N GLY A 62 -21.81 9.48 7.66
CA GLY A 62 -21.22 10.44 8.59
C GLY A 62 -20.42 9.79 9.73
N VAL A 63 -19.95 8.55 9.57
CA VAL A 63 -19.24 7.81 10.63
C VAL A 63 -17.86 8.42 10.88
N PHE A 64 -17.23 8.99 9.84
CA PHE A 64 -16.05 9.87 9.98
C PHE A 64 -16.34 11.19 10.72
N SER A 65 -17.62 11.52 10.96
CA SER A 65 -18.04 12.71 11.73
C SER A 65 -18.66 12.41 13.10
N GLN A 66 -18.88 11.13 13.46
CA GLN A 66 -19.56 10.74 14.71
C GLN A 66 -18.79 11.11 15.99
N GLY A 67 -17.48 11.41 15.89
CA GLY A 67 -16.68 11.95 17.01
C GLY A 67 -16.09 13.34 16.76
N ALA A 68 -16.27 13.93 15.56
CA ALA A 68 -15.68 15.21 15.17
C ALA A 68 -16.70 16.37 15.16
N ARG A 69 -17.98 16.08 15.45
CA ARG A 69 -19.00 17.13 15.59
C ARG A 69 -18.83 17.80 16.96
N PRO A 70 -18.68 19.14 17.04
CA PRO A 70 -18.74 19.85 18.31
C PRO A 70 -20.04 19.48 19.03
N ALA A 71 -19.97 19.13 20.31
CA ALA A 71 -21.16 18.96 21.13
C ALA A 71 -21.93 20.28 21.08
N ARG A 72 -23.16 20.25 20.57
CA ARG A 72 -24.03 21.42 20.66
C ARG A 72 -24.30 21.64 22.15
N GLU A 73 -23.71 22.68 22.73
CA GLU A 73 -24.12 23.17 24.03
C GLU A 73 -25.63 23.36 23.97
N LYS A 74 -26.36 22.67 24.86
CA LYS A 74 -27.77 22.95 25.07
C LYS A 74 -27.81 24.35 25.68
N GLU A 75 -28.19 25.35 24.88
CA GLU A 75 -28.58 26.65 25.42
C GLU A 75 -29.76 26.44 26.41
N PRO A 76 -29.76 27.15 27.55
CA PRO A 76 -30.69 26.95 28.67
C PRO A 76 -32.15 27.31 28.34
#